data_AF-A0A9D8JG94-F1
#
_entry.id   AF-A0A9D8JG94-F1
#
_cell.length_a   1.000
_cell.length_b   1.000
_cell.length_c   1.000
_cell.angle_alpha   90.00
_cell.angle_beta   90.00
_cell.angle_gamma   90.00
#
_symmetry.space_group_name_H-M   'P 1'
#
loop_
_entity.id
_entity.type
_entity.pdbx_description
1 polymer ?
#
loop_
_entity_poly.entity_id
_entity_poly.type
_entity_poly.pdbx_seq_one_letter_code
_entity_poly.pdbx_strand_id
1 'polypeptide(L)'
;MKSLRHGKNISVSVENITPFGIWIFVKEKEYFLSYKDYPYFKGQTLNSIQNVQLLHGYHLYWPELDVDLEIDNLENPQKYPLKSGEVNNHPSIHSTGRRIAVR
;
A
#
# COMPACT_ATOMS: atom_id res chain seq x y z
N MET A 1 -11.36 5.96 36.62
CA MET A 1 -10.08 5.39 36.17
C MET A 1 -9.22 6.52 35.61
N LYS A 2 -7.93 6.55 35.94
CA LYS A 2 -7.00 7.65 35.64
C LYS A 2 -6.58 7.65 34.17
N SER A 3 -6.65 8.84 33.57
CA SER A 3 -5.80 9.45 32.52
C SER A 3 -5.37 8.61 31.31
N LEU A 4 -5.74 9.07 30.12
CA LEU A 4 -4.81 9.16 28.99
C LEU A 4 -4.93 10.55 28.38
N ARG A 5 -3.99 11.42 28.74
CA ARG A 5 -3.67 12.62 27.97
C ARG A 5 -3.14 12.14 26.61
N HIS A 6 -3.87 12.38 25.53
CA HIS A 6 -3.30 12.37 24.18
C HIS A 6 -3.58 13.77 23.63
N GLY A 7 -2.61 14.68 23.60
CA GLY A 7 -1.47 14.57 22.68
C GLY A 7 -2.02 14.87 21.28
N LYS A 8 -1.89 16.14 20.86
CA LYS A 8 -2.24 16.72 19.54
C LYS A 8 -2.90 15.72 18.58
N ASN A 9 -4.21 15.88 18.37
CA ASN A 9 -5.08 15.04 17.54
C ASN A 9 -4.41 14.70 16.19
N ILE A 10 -3.71 13.57 16.16
CA ILE A 10 -3.15 12.97 14.96
C ILE A 10 -4.28 12.13 14.36
N SER A 11 -5.24 12.83 13.74
CA SER A 11 -6.44 12.22 13.19
C SER A 11 -6.10 11.36 11.98
N VAL A 12 -6.48 10.09 12.05
CA VAL A 12 -6.63 9.22 10.89
C VAL A 12 -8.10 8.84 10.78
N SER A 13 -8.63 8.84 9.56
CA SER A 13 -10.00 8.41 9.28
C SER A 13 -10.06 7.66 7.95
N VAL A 14 -11.02 6.74 7.84
CA VAL A 14 -11.40 6.12 6.58
C VAL A 14 -12.58 6.91 6.03
N GLU A 15 -12.36 7.62 4.92
CA GLU A 15 -13.36 8.52 4.33
C GLU A 15 -14.36 7.76 3.46
N ASN A 16 -13.88 6.78 2.69
CA ASN A 16 -14.73 6.06 1.76
C ASN A 16 -14.20 4.64 1.46
N ILE A 17 -15.11 3.71 1.20
CA ILE A 17 -14.80 2.34 0.81
C ILE A 17 -15.53 2.04 -0.48
N THR A 18 -14.77 1.67 -1.51
CA THR A 18 -15.28 1.40 -2.85
C THR A 18 -15.02 -0.06 -3.23
N PRO A 19 -15.62 -0.56 -4.33
CA PRO A 19 -15.27 -1.88 -4.87
C PRO A 19 -13.82 -2.02 -5.33
N PHE A 20 -13.09 -0.91 -5.50
CA PHE A 20 -11.71 -0.91 -6.01
C PHE A 20 -10.65 -0.69 -4.92
N GLY A 21 -11.04 -0.15 -3.77
CA GLY A 21 -10.10 0.23 -2.72
C GLY A 21 -10.74 1.14 -1.66
N ILE A 22 -9.89 1.63 -0.76
CA ILE A 22 -10.25 2.44 0.40
C ILE A 22 -9.59 3.81 0.31
N TRP A 23 -10.33 4.85 0.67
CA TRP A 23 -9.79 6.20 0.88
C TRP A 23 -9.53 6.43 2.36
N ILE A 24 -8.30 6.84 2.68
CA ILE A 24 -7.90 7.20 4.03
C ILE A 24 -7.47 8.67 4.06
N PHE A 25 -7.80 9.37 5.13
CA PHE A 25 -7.35 10.73 5.40
C PHE A 25 -6.42 10.73 6.61
N VAL A 26 -5.21 11.21 6.41
CA VAL A 26 -4.20 11.31 7.47
C VAL A 26 -3.30 12.50 7.23
N LYS A 27 -3.02 13.28 8.29
CA LYS A 27 -2.18 14.50 8.21
C LYS A 27 -2.60 15.46 7.08
N GLU A 28 -3.89 15.76 6.97
CA GLU A 28 -4.40 16.71 5.98
C GLU A 28 -4.26 16.25 4.52
N LYS A 29 -3.99 14.96 4.29
CA LYS A 29 -3.85 14.36 2.97
C LYS A 29 -4.72 13.12 2.85
N GLU A 30 -5.24 12.92 1.65
CA GLU A 30 -6.00 11.72 1.26
C GLU A 30 -5.09 10.75 0.51
N TYR A 31 -5.21 9.46 0.83
CA TYR A 31 -4.52 8.39 0.14
C TYR A 31 -5.51 7.32 -0.29
N PHE A 32 -5.32 6.80 -1.50
CA PHE A 32 -6.11 5.71 -2.03
C PHE A 32 -5.37 4.38 -1.92
N LEU A 33 -5.91 3.47 -1.12
CA LEU A 33 -5.44 2.11 -0.95
C LEU A 33 -6.20 1.19 -1.92
N SER A 34 -5.63 0.97 -3.09
CA SER A 34 -6.17 0.07 -4.11
C SER A 34 -6.12 -1.40 -3.65
N TYR A 35 -7.19 -2.16 -3.85
CA TYR A 35 -7.20 -3.60 -3.55
C TYR A 35 -6.28 -4.43 -4.45
N LYS A 36 -5.72 -3.85 -5.51
CA LYS A 36 -4.67 -4.50 -6.31
C LYS A 36 -3.35 -4.56 -5.56
N ASP A 37 -3.03 -3.48 -4.85
CA ASP A 37 -1.77 -3.32 -4.12
C ASP A 37 -1.91 -3.78 -2.67
N TYR A 38 -3.12 -3.61 -2.10
CA TYR A 38 -3.47 -3.98 -0.74
C TYR A 38 -4.67 -4.95 -0.71
N PRO A 39 -4.49 -6.20 -1.19
CA PRO A 39 -5.57 -7.17 -1.28
C PRO A 39 -6.14 -7.59 0.08
N TYR A 40 -5.38 -7.38 1.17
CA TYR A 40 -5.74 -7.75 2.54
C TYR A 40 -7.05 -7.13 3.04
N PHE A 41 -7.42 -5.96 2.50
CA PHE A 41 -8.66 -5.27 2.82
C PHE A 41 -9.89 -5.81 2.08
N LYS A 42 -9.69 -6.63 1.03
CA LYS A 42 -10.78 -7.11 0.20
C LYS A 42 -11.64 -8.12 0.96
N GLY A 43 -12.94 -7.83 1.10
CA GLY A 43 -13.88 -8.71 1.79
C GLY A 43 -13.85 -8.61 3.31
N GLN A 44 -13.10 -7.65 3.86
CA GLN A 44 -13.09 -7.37 5.29
C GLN A 44 -14.34 -6.61 5.73
N THR A 45 -14.67 -6.70 7.02
CA THR A 45 -15.84 -6.00 7.55
C THR A 45 -15.58 -4.49 7.59
N LEU A 46 -16.66 -3.72 7.41
CA LEU A 46 -16.62 -2.26 7.51
C LEU A 46 -16.02 -1.80 8.84
N ASN A 47 -16.37 -2.45 9.94
CA ASN A 47 -15.88 -2.12 11.27
C ASN A 47 -14.37 -2.34 11.38
N SER A 48 -13.87 -3.47 10.88
CA SER A 48 -12.45 -3.79 10.89
C SER A 48 -11.64 -2.80 10.05
N ILE A 49 -12.15 -2.36 8.90
CA ILE A 49 -11.48 -1.36 8.06
C ILE A 49 -11.51 0.02 8.72
N GLN A 50 -12.62 0.41 9.35
CA GLN A 50 -12.73 1.71 10.03
C GLN A 50 -11.88 1.81 11.30
N ASN A 51 -11.53 0.68 11.92
CA ASN A 51 -10.71 0.61 13.13
C ASN A 51 -9.21 0.78 12.83
N VAL A 52 -8.86 1.87 12.15
CA VAL A 52 -7.48 2.27 11.86
C VAL A 52 -6.91 3.07 13.03
N GLN A 53 -5.65 2.78 13.38
CA GLN A 53 -4.91 3.46 14.42
C GLN A 53 -3.66 4.10 13.84
N LEU A 54 -3.37 5.34 14.22
CA LEU A 54 -2.14 6.02 13.84
C LEU A 54 -1.12 5.94 14.99
N LEU A 55 -0.14 5.07 14.83
CA LEU A 55 0.98 4.88 15.74
C LEU A 55 2.12 5.83 15.38
N HIS A 56 2.73 6.42 16.40
CA HIS A 56 3.91 7.32 16.30
C HIS A 56 3.75 8.51 15.35
N GLY A 57 2.53 8.77 14.87
CA GLY A 57 2.24 9.80 13.89
C GLY A 57 2.70 9.47 12.46
N TYR A 58 3.11 8.25 12.13
CA TYR A 58 3.49 7.90 10.74
C TYR A 58 3.15 6.47 10.33
N HIS A 59 2.69 5.64 11.26
CA HIS A 59 2.44 4.23 11.03
C HIS A 59 0.96 3.93 11.25
N LEU A 60 0.29 3.46 10.21
CA LEU A 60 -1.11 3.09 10.20
C LEU A 60 -1.21 1.61 10.58
N TYR A 61 -2.06 1.28 11.53
CA TYR A 61 -2.25 -0.08 12.00
C TYR A 61 -3.74 -0.43 12.08
N TRP A 62 -4.11 -1.59 11.54
CA TRP A 62 -5.45 -2.18 11.62
C TRP A 62 -5.40 -3.42 12.53
N PRO A 63 -5.73 -3.30 13.83
CA PRO A 63 -5.57 -4.39 14.79
C PRO A 63 -6.41 -5.63 14.46
N GLU A 64 -7.60 -5.44 13.89
CA GLU A 64 -8.49 -6.55 13.53
C GLU A 64 -8.03 -7.30 12.28
N LEU A 65 -7.27 -6.63 11.41
CA LEU A 65 -6.79 -7.20 10.15
C LEU A 65 -5.35 -7.71 10.26
N ASP A 66 -4.64 -7.33 11.33
CA ASP A 66 -3.20 -7.50 11.49
C ASP A 66 -2.41 -6.94 10.29
N VAL A 67 -2.84 -5.75 9.83
CA VAL A 67 -2.24 -5.04 8.70
C VAL A 67 -1.63 -3.74 9.19
N ASP A 68 -0.37 -3.51 8.81
CA ASP A 68 0.33 -2.26 9.03
C ASP A 68 0.79 -1.59 7.72
N LEU A 69 0.75 -0.26 7.69
CA LEU A 69 1.19 0.56 6.55
C LEU A 69 1.92 1.81 7.03
N GLU A 70 3.05 2.14 6.43
CA GLU A 70 3.73 3.42 6.69
C GLU A 70 3.25 4.51 5.72
N ILE A 71 3.00 5.72 6.24
CA ILE A 71 2.62 6.88 5.41
C ILE A 71 3.71 7.18 4.37
N ASP A 72 4.98 6.99 4.73
CA ASP A 72 6.12 7.21 3.82
C ASP A 72 6.04 6.32 2.56
N ASN A 73 5.50 5.10 2.69
CA ASN A 73 5.30 4.20 1.56
C ASN A 73 4.19 4.71 0.62
N LEU A 74 3.18 5.37 1.17
CA LEU A 74 2.09 5.96 0.39
C LEU A 74 2.54 7.24 -0.33
N GLU A 75 3.40 8.05 0.30
CA GLU A 75 3.94 9.27 -0.31
C GLU A 75 5.03 8.99 -1.34
N ASN A 76 5.86 7.97 -1.11
CA ASN A 76 7.01 7.65 -1.94
C ASN A 76 7.05 6.18 -2.36
N PRO A 77 6.06 5.70 -3.14
CA PRO A 77 6.01 4.29 -3.55
C PRO A 77 7.24 3.86 -4.37
N GLN A 78 7.90 4.80 -5.06
CA GLN A 78 9.14 4.55 -5.81
C GLN A 78 10.34 4.18 -4.93
N LYS A 79 10.32 4.58 -3.65
CA LYS A 79 11.40 4.28 -2.70
C LYS A 79 11.30 2.85 -2.16
N TYR A 80 10.10 2.26 -2.23
CA TYR A 80 9.80 0.93 -1.73
C TYR A 80 9.06 0.14 -2.80
N PRO A 81 9.73 -0.24 -3.91
CA PRO A 81 9.12 -1.07 -4.92
C PRO A 81 8.72 -2.40 -4.26
N LEU A 82 7.42 -2.65 -4.15
CA LEU A 82 6.86 -3.91 -3.70
C LEU A 82 7.28 -4.97 -4.73
N LYS A 83 8.39 -5.66 -4.47
CA LYS A 83 8.90 -6.75 -5.31
C LYS A 83 8.02 -7.98 -5.16
N SER A 84 6.82 -7.93 -5.74
CA SER A 84 5.98 -9.10 -5.98
C SER A 84 5.25 -8.89 -7.30
N GLY A 85 5.99 -8.92 -8.42
CA GLY A 85 5.40 -8.71 -9.74
C GLY A 85 6.35 -8.49 -10.92
N GLU A 86 7.67 -8.41 -10.73
CA GLU A 86 8.60 -8.37 -11.86
C GLU A 86 8.99 -9.79 -12.29
N VAL A 87 8.13 -10.44 -13.09
CA VAL A 87 8.67 -11.32 -14.13
C VAL A 87 9.31 -10.39 -15.15
N ASN A 88 10.58 -10.07 -14.92
CA ASN A 88 11.44 -9.47 -15.91
C ASN A 88 11.47 -10.43 -17.11
N ASN A 89 10.64 -10.17 -18.11
CA ASN A 89 10.85 -10.71 -19.45
C ASN A 89 12.13 -10.09 -19.99
N HIS A 90 13.27 -10.65 -19.61
CA HIS A 90 14.50 -10.49 -20.37
C HIS A 90 14.21 -11.02 -21.77
N PRO A 91 14.29 -10.20 -22.84
CA PRO A 91 14.48 -10.78 -24.15
C PRO A 91 15.89 -11.37 -24.15
N SER A 92 16.00 -12.68 -23.88
CA SER A 92 17.18 -13.44 -24.25
C SER A 92 17.26 -13.42 -25.77
N ILE A 93 18.01 -12.47 -26.32
CA ILE A 93 18.40 -12.50 -27.74
C ILE A 93 19.45 -13.61 -27.87
N HIS A 94 18.96 -14.84 -27.93
CA HIS A 94 19.66 -15.96 -28.54
C HIS A 94 18.87 -16.36 -29.79
N SER A 95 19.27 -15.82 -30.93
CA SER A 95 18.97 -16.40 -32.23
C SER A 95 20.24 -16.41 -33.09
N THR A 96 20.94 -17.53 -32.94
CA THR A 96 21.48 -18.41 -33.98
C THR A 96 21.62 -17.84 -35.40
N GLY A 97 22.82 -18.01 -35.96
CA GLY A 97 23.26 -17.39 -37.19
C GLY A 97 22.59 -17.84 -38.49
N ARG A 98 22.84 -17.05 -39.53
CA ARG A 98 22.75 -17.47 -40.93
C ARG A 98 23.74 -16.71 -41.81
N ARG A 99 24.65 -17.51 -42.35
CA ARG A 99 25.59 -17.38 -43.49
C ARG A 99 25.33 -16.21 -44.46
N ILE A 100 26.40 -15.53 -44.86
CA ILE A 100 26.56 -15.03 -46.24
C ILE A 100 27.99 -15.38 -46.71
N ALA A 101 28.06 -16.15 -47.79
CA ALA A 101 29.26 -16.41 -48.57
C ALA A 101 29.42 -15.30 -49.60
N VAL A 102 30.62 -14.75 -49.81
CA VAL A 102 30.99 -14.16 -51.11
C VAL A 102 32.51 -14.19 -51.32
N ARG A 103 32.88 -14.92 -52.39
CA ARG A 103 34.07 -14.85 -53.26
C ARG A 103 35.47 -15.10 -52.69
#